data_AF-A0A9P0D9W6-F1
#
_entry.id   AF-A0A9P0D9W6-F1
#
_cell.length_a   1.000
_cell.length_b   1.000
_cell.length_c   1.000
_cell.angle_alpha   90.00
_cell.angle_beta   90.00
_cell.angle_gamma   90.00
#
_symmetry.space_group_name_H-M   'P 1'
#
loop_
_entity.id
_entity.type
_entity.pdbx_description
1 polymer ?
#
loop_
_entity_poly.entity_id
_entity_poly.type
_entity_poly.pdbx_seq_one_letter_code
_entity_poly.pdbx_strand_id
1 'polypeptide(L)'
;MEALILKLTPSTWDKSETGPSKQFRLSNNSEEYKMIESEVRKAVPNNIFISSIDRNQNLYDYGQLLIREQLKVNLYCSTSFYRVRRYINIKSQYLRPALEYNLDYRRCNLSSLNFKRQLPFIKNDEIIFVVQVVTNSPQDDIITPDSSSDYYIEYIIHQNVF
;
A
#
# COMPACT_ATOMS: atom_id res chain seq x y z
N MET A 1 9.06 11.80 19.88
CA MET A 1 8.97 11.73 18.40
C MET A 1 7.66 11.06 17.96
N GLU A 2 7.23 9.97 18.61
CA GLU A 2 5.93 9.30 18.37
C GLU A 2 4.73 10.27 18.40
N ALA A 3 4.67 11.19 19.37
CA ALA A 3 3.58 12.16 19.50
C ALA A 3 3.41 13.11 18.29
N LEU A 4 4.44 13.29 17.45
CA LEU A 4 4.37 14.11 16.25
C LEU A 4 3.90 13.28 15.04
N ILE A 5 4.33 12.02 14.94
CA ILE A 5 3.88 11.08 13.91
C ILE A 5 2.39 10.76 14.08
N LEU A 6 1.91 10.59 15.31
CA LEU A 6 0.48 10.38 15.61
C LEU A 6 -0.41 11.57 15.20
N LYS A 7 0.14 12.78 14.99
CA LYS A 7 -0.59 13.92 14.41
C LYS A 7 -0.63 13.88 12.88
N LEU A 8 0.30 13.16 12.26
CA LEU A 8 0.46 13.03 10.82
C LEU A 8 -0.16 11.73 10.27
N THR A 9 -0.67 10.85 11.15
CA THR A 9 -1.42 9.66 10.75
C THR A 9 -2.69 10.06 9.99
N PRO A 10 -3.09 9.31 8.95
CA PRO A 10 -4.33 9.56 8.24
C PRO A 10 -5.53 9.65 9.18
N SER A 11 -6.46 10.55 8.88
CA SER A 11 -7.70 10.73 9.67
C SER A 11 -8.57 9.48 9.69
N THR A 12 -8.42 8.60 8.71
CA THR A 12 -9.12 7.32 8.62
C THR A 12 -8.62 6.30 9.63
N TRP A 13 -7.40 6.44 10.16
CA TRP A 13 -6.85 5.47 11.11
C TRP A 13 -7.69 5.37 12.38
N ASP A 14 -7.95 4.13 12.78
CA ASP A 14 -8.59 3.84 14.06
C ASP A 14 -7.61 4.17 15.19
N LYS A 15 -8.01 5.11 16.05
CA LYS A 15 -7.23 5.61 17.18
C LYS A 15 -7.53 4.89 18.49
N SER A 16 -8.52 4.00 18.50
CA SER A 16 -8.96 3.29 19.71
C SER A 16 -7.97 2.21 20.15
N GLU A 17 -7.08 1.80 19.26
CA GLU A 17 -6.16 0.68 19.44
C GLU A 17 -4.72 1.16 19.50
N THR A 18 -3.96 0.67 20.49
CA THR A 18 -2.62 1.18 20.86
C THR A 18 -1.46 0.37 20.26
N GLY A 19 -1.72 -0.51 19.29
CA GLY A 19 -0.71 -1.31 18.63
C GLY A 19 0.04 -0.55 17.52
N PRO A 20 1.36 -0.77 17.34
CA PRO A 20 2.12 -0.09 16.28
C PRO A 20 1.84 -0.64 14.88
N SER A 21 1.32 -1.87 14.77
CA SER A 21 0.94 -2.49 13.49
C SER A 21 -0.32 -3.32 13.68
N LYS A 22 -1.39 -2.97 12.95
CA LYS A 22 -2.67 -3.69 12.99
C LYS A 22 -3.42 -3.56 11.66
N GLN A 23 -4.16 -4.61 11.29
CA GLN A 23 -5.05 -4.59 10.14
C GLN A 23 -6.50 -4.43 10.61
N PHE A 24 -7.27 -3.58 9.92
CA PHE A 24 -8.67 -3.29 10.21
C PHE A 24 -9.53 -3.60 9.00
N ARG A 25 -10.46 -4.54 9.17
CA ARG A 25 -11.46 -4.85 8.15
C ARG A 25 -12.38 -3.67 7.95
N LEU A 26 -12.43 -3.13 6.73
CA LEU A 26 -13.36 -2.08 6.38
C LEU A 26 -14.78 -2.65 6.25
N SER A 27 -15.76 -1.92 6.74
CA SER A 27 -17.17 -2.24 6.51
C SER A 27 -17.53 -1.95 5.06
N ASN A 28 -18.18 -2.90 4.38
CA ASN A 28 -18.58 -2.75 2.97
C ASN A 28 -19.49 -1.54 2.71
N ASN A 29 -20.15 -1.02 3.75
CA ASN A 29 -21.01 0.15 3.64
C ASN A 29 -20.28 1.48 3.83
N SER A 30 -19.02 1.48 4.27
CA SER A 30 -18.25 2.69 4.52
C SER A 30 -17.85 3.39 3.22
N GLU A 31 -17.70 4.71 3.28
CA GLU A 31 -17.23 5.51 2.14
C GLU A 31 -15.80 5.12 1.74
N GLU A 32 -14.94 4.85 2.72
CA GLU A 32 -13.56 4.40 2.50
C GLU A 32 -13.54 3.08 1.71
N TYR A 33 -14.38 2.10 2.07
CA TYR A 33 -14.48 0.84 1.33
C TYR A 33 -14.86 1.08 -0.12
N LYS A 34 -15.95 1.84 -0.37
CA LYS A 34 -16.46 2.09 -1.72
C LYS A 34 -15.46 2.85 -2.60
N MET A 35 -14.72 3.78 -2.00
CA MET A 35 -13.65 4.52 -2.69
C MET A 35 -12.54 3.58 -3.12
N ILE A 36 -11.98 2.79 -2.20
CA ILE A 36 -10.87 1.87 -2.51
C ILE A 36 -11.33 0.77 -3.47
N GLU A 37 -12.53 0.23 -3.29
CA GLU A 37 -13.12 -0.74 -4.21
C GLU A 37 -13.20 -0.17 -5.64
N SER A 38 -13.69 1.06 -5.79
CA SER A 38 -13.79 1.74 -7.09
C SER A 38 -12.41 1.97 -7.73
N GLU A 39 -11.42 2.41 -6.95
CA GLU A 39 -10.04 2.58 -7.43
C GLU A 39 -9.44 1.25 -7.91
N VAL A 40 -9.59 0.17 -7.13
CA VAL A 40 -9.07 -1.16 -7.48
C VAL A 40 -9.78 -1.71 -8.73
N ARG A 41 -11.10 -1.57 -8.83
CA ARG A 41 -11.86 -1.99 -10.04
C ARG A 41 -11.45 -1.24 -11.30
N LYS A 42 -10.98 0.00 -11.20
CA LYS A 42 -10.40 0.74 -12.34
C LYS A 42 -8.98 0.29 -12.69
N ALA A 43 -8.24 -0.20 -11.69
CA ALA A 43 -6.85 -0.65 -11.86
C ALA A 43 -6.75 -2.09 -12.38
N VAL A 44 -7.80 -2.89 -12.26
CA VAL A 44 -7.84 -4.29 -12.68
C VAL A 44 -8.85 -4.46 -13.83
N PRO A 45 -8.43 -4.91 -15.03
CA PRO A 45 -9.32 -5.00 -16.20
C PRO A 45 -10.34 -6.13 -16.08
N ASN A 46 -10.06 -7.14 -15.26
CA ASN A 46 -10.99 -8.24 -15.00
C ASN A 46 -11.94 -7.88 -13.86
N ASN A 47 -13.20 -8.29 -14.01
CA ASN A 47 -14.22 -8.07 -12.99
C ASN A 47 -13.96 -8.99 -11.78
N ILE A 48 -13.06 -8.56 -10.90
CA ILE A 48 -12.73 -9.31 -9.69
C ILE A 48 -13.87 -9.20 -8.66
N PHE A 49 -14.08 -10.29 -7.92
CA PHE A 49 -14.95 -10.28 -6.76
C PHE A 49 -14.11 -9.97 -5.51
N ILE A 50 -14.20 -8.73 -5.04
CA ILE A 50 -13.54 -8.30 -3.81
C ILE A 50 -14.33 -8.86 -2.63
N SER A 51 -13.76 -9.80 -1.91
CA SER A 51 -14.41 -10.42 -0.74
C SER A 51 -14.31 -9.51 0.48
N SER A 52 -13.20 -8.81 0.62
CA SER A 52 -12.96 -7.91 1.75
C SER A 52 -11.75 -7.01 1.51
N ILE A 53 -11.73 -5.87 2.22
CA ILE A 53 -10.65 -4.89 2.20
C ILE A 53 -10.20 -4.68 3.65
N ASP A 54 -8.91 -4.87 3.90
CA ASP A 54 -8.28 -4.52 5.18
C ASP A 54 -7.42 -3.28 5.02
N ARG A 55 -7.63 -2.30 5.89
CA ARG A 55 -6.71 -1.19 6.07
C ARG A 55 -5.54 -1.65 6.92
N ASN A 56 -4.33 -1.49 6.41
CA ASN A 56 -3.13 -1.70 7.19
C ASN A 56 -2.80 -0.40 7.93
N GLN A 57 -2.57 -0.49 9.24
CA GLN A 57 -2.13 0.61 10.09
C GLN A 57 -0.80 0.21 10.72
N ASN A 58 0.30 0.42 10.02
CA ASN A 58 1.65 0.24 10.55
C ASN A 58 2.33 1.60 10.73
N LEU A 59 2.40 2.05 11.98
CA LEU A 59 2.96 3.35 12.37
C LEU A 59 4.44 3.48 11.96
N TYR A 60 5.20 2.39 12.06
CA TYR A 60 6.63 2.42 11.73
C TYR A 60 6.86 2.54 10.23
N ASP A 61 6.18 1.71 9.43
CA ASP A 61 6.32 1.76 7.96
C ASP A 61 5.83 3.12 7.43
N TYR A 62 4.71 3.62 7.95
CA TYR A 62 4.19 4.93 7.57
C TYR A 62 5.13 6.07 8.01
N GLY A 63 5.69 6.00 9.22
CA GLY A 63 6.67 6.96 9.71
C GLY A 63 7.94 6.99 8.84
N GLN A 64 8.43 5.83 8.43
CA GLN A 64 9.57 5.71 7.52
C GLN A 64 9.28 6.37 6.17
N LEU A 65 8.09 6.17 5.61
CA LEU A 65 7.64 6.84 4.39
C LEU A 65 7.70 8.36 4.51
N LEU A 66 7.13 8.92 5.59
CA LEU A 66 7.10 10.37 5.83
C LEU A 66 8.50 10.96 5.95
N ILE A 67 9.39 10.31 6.71
CA ILE A 67 10.77 10.74 6.87
C ILE A 67 11.49 10.71 5.51
N ARG A 68 11.27 9.65 4.73
CA ARG A 68 11.88 9.48 3.43
C ARG A 68 11.40 10.52 2.41
N GLU A 69 10.11 10.84 2.42
CA GLU A 69 9.54 11.92 1.61
C GLU A 69 10.21 13.26 1.94
N GLN A 70 10.25 13.64 3.22
CA GLN A 70 10.88 14.89 3.64
C GLN A 70 12.37 14.94 3.29
N LEU A 71 13.07 13.81 3.43
CA LEU A 71 14.49 13.70 3.06
C LEU A 71 14.69 13.89 1.55
N LYS A 72 13.87 13.27 0.70
CA LYS A 72 13.94 13.43 -0.76
C LYS A 72 13.71 14.90 -1.16
N VAL A 73 12.69 15.55 -0.59
CA VAL A 73 12.40 16.97 -0.83
C VAL A 73 13.59 17.87 -0.43
N ASN A 74 14.21 17.61 0.72
CA ASN A 74 15.33 18.41 1.22
C ASN A 74 16.64 18.18 0.44
N LEU A 75 16.90 16.96 -0.03
CA LEU A 75 18.12 16.65 -0.78
C LEU A 75 18.06 17.10 -2.24
N TYR A 76 16.86 17.08 -2.83
CA TYR A 76 16.65 17.41 -4.24
C TYR A 76 15.70 18.61 -4.38
N CYS A 77 16.13 19.78 -3.91
CA CYS A 77 15.29 20.99 -3.82
C CYS A 77 14.65 21.44 -5.14
N SER A 78 15.19 21.04 -6.30
CA SER A 78 14.66 21.35 -7.63
C SER A 78 13.70 20.29 -8.19
N THR A 79 13.52 19.17 -7.49
CA THR A 79 12.69 18.04 -7.91
C THR A 79 11.43 17.99 -7.08
N SER A 80 10.27 17.97 -7.74
CA SER A 80 9.00 17.72 -7.07
C SER A 80 8.82 16.23 -6.82
N PHE A 81 8.44 15.88 -5.59
CA PHE A 81 8.04 14.53 -5.22
C PHE A 81 6.56 14.49 -4.91
N TYR A 82 5.96 13.35 -5.22
CA TYR A 82 4.53 13.09 -5.07
C TYR A 82 4.34 11.76 -4.37
N ARG A 83 3.29 11.68 -3.56
CA ARG A 83 2.79 10.42 -3.06
C ARG A 83 1.68 9.92 -3.98
N VAL A 84 1.86 8.74 -4.54
CA VAL A 84 0.89 8.13 -5.45
C VAL A 84 0.48 6.74 -4.97
N ARG A 85 -0.75 6.34 -5.24
CA ARG A 85 -1.17 4.95 -5.06
C ARG A 85 -0.76 4.10 -6.25
N ARG A 86 -0.26 2.91 -5.95
CA ARG A 86 0.06 1.87 -6.91
C ARG A 86 -0.37 0.52 -6.37
N TYR A 87 -0.30 -0.49 -7.23
CA TYR A 87 -0.80 -1.82 -6.96
C TYR A 87 0.30 -2.85 -7.19
N ILE A 88 0.30 -3.88 -6.35
CA ILE A 88 1.06 -5.10 -6.57
C ILE A 88 0.23 -6.28 -6.13
N ASN A 89 0.25 -7.35 -6.91
CA ASN A 89 -0.32 -8.63 -6.54
C ASN A 89 0.79 -9.60 -6.14
N ILE A 90 0.55 -10.36 -5.07
CA ILE A 90 1.43 -11.45 -4.65
C ILE A 90 0.59 -12.66 -4.27
N LYS A 91 1.19 -13.85 -4.18
CA LYS A 91 0.47 -15.02 -3.67
C LYS A 91 0.06 -14.80 -2.21
N SER A 92 -1.18 -15.18 -1.90
CA SER A 92 -1.80 -15.11 -0.58
C SER A 92 -0.95 -15.73 0.55
N GLN A 93 -0.21 -16.81 0.27
CA GLN A 93 0.71 -17.44 1.23
C GLN A 93 1.82 -16.50 1.74
N TYR A 94 2.16 -15.45 0.98
CA TYR A 94 3.17 -14.46 1.34
C TYR A 94 2.59 -13.22 2.03
N LEU A 95 1.28 -13.20 2.36
CA LEU A 95 0.64 -12.10 3.06
C LEU A 95 1.39 -11.72 4.35
N ARG A 96 1.63 -12.71 5.23
CA ARG A 96 2.28 -12.46 6.51
C ARG A 96 3.73 -11.95 6.34
N PRO A 97 4.59 -12.59 5.54
CA PRO A 97 5.91 -12.03 5.21
C PRO A 97 5.86 -10.62 4.62
N ALA A 98 4.90 -10.34 3.73
CA ALA A 98 4.76 -9.02 3.12
C ALA A 98 4.44 -7.92 4.15
N LEU A 99 3.60 -8.21 5.15
CA LEU A 99 3.28 -7.27 6.21
C LEU A 99 4.43 -7.13 7.23
N GLU A 100 5.12 -8.23 7.56
CA GLU A 100 6.22 -8.22 8.54
C GLU A 100 7.47 -7.52 8.01
N TYR A 101 7.73 -7.63 6.70
CA TYR A 101 8.94 -7.11 6.05
C TYR A 101 8.63 -6.02 5.01
N ASN A 102 7.48 -5.35 5.11
CA ASN A 102 7.00 -4.31 4.20
C ASN A 102 7.32 -4.63 2.72
N LEU A 103 6.83 -5.77 2.21
CA LEU A 103 7.02 -6.25 0.84
C LEU A 103 8.49 -6.45 0.39
N ASP A 104 9.42 -6.84 1.29
CA ASP A 104 10.74 -7.30 0.85
C ASP A 104 10.59 -8.43 -0.18
N TYR A 105 10.98 -8.14 -1.43
CA TYR A 105 10.81 -9.04 -2.56
C TYR A 105 11.48 -10.40 -2.35
N ARG A 106 12.59 -10.43 -1.61
CA ARG A 106 13.34 -11.66 -1.27
C ARG A 106 12.55 -12.57 -0.34
N ARG A 107 11.72 -11.98 0.53
CA ARG A 107 10.85 -12.71 1.47
C ARG A 107 9.51 -13.12 0.85
N CYS A 108 9.08 -12.40 -0.18
CA CYS A 108 7.80 -12.62 -0.88
C CYS A 108 7.93 -13.49 -2.15
N ASN A 109 9.12 -14.07 -2.40
CA ASN A 109 9.43 -14.84 -3.60
C ASN A 109 9.12 -14.09 -4.92
N LEU A 110 9.48 -12.80 -4.94
CA LEU A 110 9.38 -11.95 -6.11
C LEU A 110 10.78 -11.74 -6.70
N SER A 111 10.91 -11.73 -8.02
CA SER A 111 12.19 -11.43 -8.69
C SER A 111 12.59 -9.95 -8.53
N SER A 112 11.60 -9.07 -8.51
CA SER A 112 11.76 -7.63 -8.39
C SER A 112 10.48 -7.01 -7.84
N LEU A 113 10.59 -5.87 -7.16
CA LEU A 113 9.44 -5.13 -6.65
C LEU A 113 9.02 -4.06 -7.65
N ASN A 114 7.88 -4.27 -8.32
CA ASN A 114 7.35 -3.34 -9.31
C ASN A 114 5.91 -2.97 -8.95
N PHE A 115 5.69 -1.70 -8.66
CA PHE A 115 4.37 -1.17 -8.34
C PHE A 115 3.73 -0.58 -9.58
N LYS A 116 2.57 -1.12 -9.95
CA LYS A 116 1.92 -0.79 -11.21
C LYS A 116 0.73 0.14 -10.99
N ARG A 117 0.44 0.99 -11.97
CA ARG A 117 -0.80 1.76 -12.03
C ARG A 117 -2.01 0.85 -12.31
N GLN A 118 -1.81 -0.17 -13.14
CA GLN A 118 -2.82 -1.18 -13.48
C GLN A 118 -2.23 -2.58 -13.35
N LEU A 119 -3.04 -3.54 -12.92
CA LEU A 119 -2.66 -4.95 -12.84
C LEU A 119 -3.27 -5.68 -14.03
N PRO A 120 -2.46 -6.28 -14.93
CA PRO A 120 -2.99 -6.86 -16.17
C PRO A 120 -3.85 -8.11 -15.92
N PHE A 121 -3.53 -8.88 -14.89
CA PHE A 121 -4.22 -10.11 -14.53
C PHE A 121 -3.94 -10.44 -13.07
N ILE A 122 -4.91 -11.08 -12.42
CA ILE A 122 -4.80 -11.53 -11.02
C ILE A 122 -5.27 -12.98 -10.96
N LYS A 123 -4.43 -13.85 -10.41
CA LYS A 123 -4.76 -15.26 -10.18
C LYS A 123 -5.58 -15.43 -8.91
N ASN A 124 -6.37 -16.50 -8.85
CA ASN A 124 -7.22 -16.82 -7.71
C ASN A 124 -6.45 -16.98 -6.37
N ASP A 125 -5.18 -17.37 -6.41
CA ASP A 125 -4.32 -17.56 -5.23
C ASP A 125 -3.59 -16.27 -4.81
N GLU A 126 -3.88 -15.14 -5.45
CA GLU A 126 -3.22 -13.86 -5.19
C GLU A 126 -4.07 -12.91 -4.34
N ILE A 127 -3.39 -11.96 -3.71
CA ILE A 127 -3.96 -10.81 -3.02
C ILE A 127 -3.39 -9.54 -3.64
N ILE A 128 -4.11 -8.43 -3.52
CA ILE A 128 -3.62 -7.12 -4.00
C ILE A 128 -3.23 -6.27 -2.81
N PHE A 129 -2.06 -5.66 -2.87
CA PHE A 129 -1.71 -4.55 -2.01
C PHE A 129 -1.90 -3.24 -2.75
N VAL A 130 -2.58 -2.31 -2.09
CA VAL A 130 -2.59 -0.89 -2.46
C VAL A 130 -1.48 -0.22 -1.65
N VAL A 131 -0.49 0.32 -2.35
CA VAL A 131 0.70 0.90 -1.74
C VAL A 131 0.79 2.39 -2.04
N GLN A 132 1.09 3.19 -1.02
CA GLN A 132 1.52 4.58 -1.22
C GLN A 132 3.00 4.58 -1.54
N VAL A 133 3.40 5.26 -2.60
CA VAL A 133 4.81 5.33 -3.05
C VAL A 133 5.21 6.78 -3.26
N VAL A 134 6.41 7.14 -2.80
CA VAL A 134 7.02 8.46 -3.05
C VAL A 134 7.82 8.41 -4.35
N THR A 135 7.41 9.21 -5.33
CA THR A 135 8.03 9.26 -6.68
C THR A 135 8.14 10.70 -7.19
N ASN A 136 9.11 10.96 -8.06
CA ASN A 136 9.19 12.18 -8.86
C ASN A 136 8.47 12.06 -10.21
N SER A 137 8.00 10.87 -10.56
CA SER A 137 7.39 10.54 -11.84
C SER A 137 5.98 9.95 -11.62
N PRO A 138 5.01 10.78 -11.19
CA PRO A 138 3.68 10.30 -10.81
C PRO A 138 2.88 9.73 -11.99
N GLN A 139 3.33 10.02 -13.21
CA GLN A 139 2.69 9.58 -14.44
C GLN A 139 3.15 8.21 -14.94
N ASP A 140 4.19 7.63 -14.34
CA ASP A 140 4.72 6.35 -14.78
C ASP A 140 3.77 5.20 -14.43
N ASP A 141 3.61 4.29 -15.37
CA ASP A 141 2.78 3.09 -15.21
C ASP A 141 3.39 2.07 -14.25
N ILE A 142 4.72 2.06 -14.14
CA ILE A 142 5.48 1.16 -13.28
C ILE A 142 6.47 2.00 -12.48
N ILE A 143 6.48 1.80 -11.16
CA ILE A 143 7.45 2.39 -10.24
C ILE A 143 8.20 1.27 -9.55
N THR A 144 9.52 1.32 -9.64
CA THR A 144 10.43 0.44 -8.89
C THR A 144 11.00 1.28 -7.74
N PRO A 145 10.69 0.96 -6.47
CA PRO A 145 11.22 1.71 -5.35
C PRO A 145 12.72 1.42 -5.16
N ASP A 146 13.48 2.42 -4.75
CA ASP A 146 14.91 2.24 -4.44
C ASP A 146 15.10 1.60 -3.05
N SER A 147 14.15 1.82 -2.15
CA SER A 147 14.20 1.42 -0.75
C SER A 147 12.82 1.00 -0.24
N SER A 148 12.78 0.12 0.76
CA SER A 148 11.55 -0.26 1.46
C SER A 148 10.89 0.91 2.21
N SER A 149 11.63 2.00 2.46
CA SER A 149 11.11 3.23 3.04
C SER A 149 10.47 4.18 2.01
N ASP A 150 10.55 3.87 0.70
CA ASP A 150 9.92 4.69 -0.34
C ASP A 150 8.43 4.36 -0.51
N TYR A 151 7.91 3.35 0.18
CA TYR A 151 6.52 2.94 0.09
C TYR A 151 5.94 2.40 1.40
N TYR A 152 4.61 2.38 1.45
CA TYR A 152 3.82 1.89 2.57
C TYR A 152 2.62 1.10 2.06
N ILE A 153 2.38 -0.08 2.62
CA ILE A 153 1.15 -0.85 2.35
C ILE A 153 -0.01 -0.17 3.07
N GLU A 154 -0.94 0.42 2.31
CA GLU A 154 -2.11 1.13 2.84
C GLU A 154 -3.31 0.20 2.99
N TYR A 155 -3.58 -0.63 1.97
CA TYR A 155 -4.70 -1.57 1.97
C TYR A 155 -4.33 -2.94 1.43
N ILE A 156 -5.08 -3.94 1.88
CA ILE A 156 -4.98 -5.34 1.48
C ILE A 156 -6.34 -5.73 0.90
N ILE A 157 -6.36 -6.16 -0.35
CA ILE A 157 -7.57 -6.58 -1.04
C ILE A 157 -7.58 -8.10 -1.13
N HIS A 158 -8.60 -8.68 -0.52
CA HIS A 158 -8.89 -10.11 -0.62
C HIS A 158 -9.94 -10.33 -1.70
N GLN A 159 -9.77 -11.40 -2.46
CA GLN A 159 -10.71 -11.86 -3.47
C GLN A 159 -11.19 -13.27 -3.10
N ASN A 160 -12.43 -13.61 -3.46
CA ASN A 160 -12.92 -14.98 -3.33
C ASN A 160 -12.79 -15.73 -4.65
N VAL A 161 -12.58 -17.04 -4.51
CA VAL A 161 -12.67 -18.01 -5.60
C VAL A 161 -14.12 -18.46 -5.71
N PHE A 162 -14.70 -18.38 -6.90
CA PHE A 162 -15.90 -19.15 -7.27
C PHE A 162 -15.48 -20.43 -7.98
#